data_AF-A0A176QD18-F1
#
_entry.id   AF-A0A176QD18-F1
#
_cell.length_a   1.000
_cell.length_b   1.000
_cell.length_c   1.000
_cell.angle_alpha   90.00
_cell.angle_beta   90.00
_cell.angle_gamma   90.00
#
_symmetry.space_group_name_H-M   'P 1'
#
loop_
_entity.id
_entity.type
_entity.pdbx_description
1 polymer ?
#
loop_
_entity_poly.entity_id
_entity_poly.type
_entity_poly.pdbx_seq_one_letter_code
_entity_poly.pdbx_strand_id
1 'polypeptide(L)'
;MPLDAPLHDPDLTRRWVERYAEITRAQSGVAPPGMPSAFVLQHHLDPLAQVVATAAVRGTWVLDADPSRWAVRLEPTFGYPLAVRVAKGESAEVADLGERVRRAQAGYLAAADAIATAFPAAHRMSSRQRLGMGRDMWRGALHRLLGGPLPRRESCCLLYALPAMHPCGGCPRV
;
A
#
# COMPACT_ATOMS: atom_id res chain seq x y z
N MET A 1 9.80 -0.32 19.43
CA MET A 1 10.02 -1.53 18.61
C MET A 1 10.59 -1.09 17.27
N PRO A 2 11.86 -1.38 16.94
CA PRO A 2 12.33 -1.18 15.57
C PRO A 2 11.55 -2.14 14.68
N LEU A 3 10.66 -1.58 13.87
CA LEU A 3 9.80 -2.33 12.96
C LEU A 3 10.45 -2.30 11.58
N ASP A 4 11.40 -3.20 11.36
CA ASP A 4 11.60 -3.76 10.02
C ASP A 4 10.45 -4.77 9.86
N ALA A 5 9.29 -4.30 9.42
CA ALA A 5 8.12 -5.15 9.28
C ALA A 5 8.33 -6.05 8.06
N PRO A 6 8.44 -7.39 8.21
CA PRO A 6 8.20 -8.26 7.09
C PRO A 6 6.74 -8.05 6.69
N LEU A 7 6.45 -7.88 5.40
CA LEU A 7 5.07 -7.66 4.93
C LEU A 7 4.16 -8.89 5.20
N HIS A 8 4.67 -9.97 5.80
CA HIS A 8 4.02 -11.28 5.96
C HIS A 8 3.88 -11.73 7.42
N ASP A 9 4.35 -10.99 8.41
CA ASP A 9 4.17 -11.37 9.82
C ASP A 9 2.78 -10.91 10.29
N PRO A 10 1.82 -11.82 10.50
CA PRO A 10 0.46 -11.45 10.86
C PRO A 10 0.35 -10.89 12.28
N ASP A 11 1.21 -11.30 13.22
CA ASP A 11 1.22 -10.80 14.59
C ASP A 11 1.76 -9.37 14.64
N LEU A 12 2.84 -9.11 13.92
CA LEU A 12 3.38 -7.78 13.78
C LEU A 12 2.40 -6.85 13.08
N THR A 13 1.71 -7.34 12.05
CA THR A 13 0.67 -6.58 11.33
C THR A 13 -0.51 -6.24 12.24
N ARG A 14 -0.99 -7.18 13.06
CA ARG A 14 -2.02 -6.92 14.08
C ARG A 14 -1.60 -5.83 15.06
N ARG A 15 -0.39 -5.94 15.63
CA ARG A 15 0.17 -4.92 16.53
C ARG A 15 0.29 -3.55 15.86
N TRP A 16 0.60 -3.52 14.56
CA TRP A 16 0.64 -2.26 13.81
C TRP A 16 -0.75 -1.64 13.65
N VAL A 17 -1.77 -2.44 13.33
CA VAL A 17 -3.17 -1.97 13.27
C VAL A 17 -3.63 -1.39 14.62
N GLU A 18 -3.34 -2.08 15.72
CA GLU A 18 -3.67 -1.63 17.08
C GLU A 18 -2.97 -0.31 17.41
N ARG A 19 -1.67 -0.25 17.17
CA ARG A 19 -0.87 0.97 17.38
C ARG A 19 -1.36 2.14 16.54
N TYR A 20 -1.69 1.91 15.27
CA TYR A 20 -2.21 2.95 14.39
C TYR A 20 -3.57 3.48 14.91
N ALA A 21 -4.40 2.61 15.47
CA ALA A 21 -5.65 3.01 16.11
C ALA A 21 -5.41 3.88 17.36
N GLU A 22 -4.40 3.54 18.18
CA GLU A 22 -4.02 4.35 19.36
C GLU A 22 -3.51 5.74 18.96
N ILE A 23 -2.61 5.81 17.99
CA ILE A 23 -2.09 7.08 17.46
C ILE A 23 -3.25 7.94 16.92
N THR A 24 -4.14 7.33 16.13
CA THR A 24 -5.28 8.04 15.54
C THR A 24 -6.21 8.58 16.63
N ARG A 25 -6.50 7.80 17.68
CA ARG A 25 -7.29 8.27 18.84
C ARG A 25 -6.60 9.43 19.55
N ALA A 26 -5.29 9.34 19.78
CA ALA A 26 -4.55 10.42 20.44
C ALA A 26 -4.57 11.73 19.64
N GLN A 27 -4.53 11.64 18.30
CA GLN A 27 -4.50 12.82 17.41
C GLN A 27 -5.88 13.39 17.12
N SER A 28 -6.89 12.53 16.99
CA SER A 28 -8.20 12.90 16.43
C SER A 28 -9.35 12.70 17.42
N GLY A 29 -9.07 12.25 18.64
CA GLY A 29 -10.08 11.89 19.66
C GLY A 29 -10.83 10.58 19.39
N VAL A 30 -10.75 10.03 18.18
CA VAL A 30 -11.43 8.79 17.76
C VAL A 30 -10.62 8.05 16.71
N ALA A 31 -10.77 6.73 16.65
CA ALA A 31 -10.32 5.90 15.53
C ALA A 31 -11.52 5.11 14.98
N PRO A 32 -12.10 5.52 13.84
CA PRO A 32 -13.26 4.86 13.24
C PRO A 32 -12.97 3.38 12.98
N PRO A 33 -13.96 2.48 13.22
CA PRO A 33 -13.79 1.06 12.96
C PRO A 33 -13.31 0.79 11.52
N GLY A 34 -12.29 -0.05 11.39
CA GLY A 34 -11.71 -0.43 10.11
C GLY A 34 -10.79 0.60 9.44
N MET A 35 -10.78 1.86 9.87
CA MET A 35 -9.84 2.88 9.34
C MET A 35 -8.38 2.48 9.60
N PRO A 36 -7.97 2.07 10.83
CA PRO A 36 -6.60 1.64 11.07
C PRO A 36 -6.16 0.48 10.17
N SER A 37 -7.03 -0.53 10.01
CA SER A 37 -6.78 -1.65 9.09
C SER A 37 -6.61 -1.20 7.64
N ALA A 38 -7.41 -0.23 7.19
CA ALA A 38 -7.33 0.29 5.83
C ALA A 38 -6.02 1.05 5.58
N PHE A 39 -5.58 1.86 6.54
CA PHE A 39 -4.32 2.59 6.44
C PHE A 39 -3.10 1.68 6.52
N VAL A 40 -3.09 0.71 7.43
CA VAL A 40 -2.00 -0.25 7.52
C VAL A 40 -1.91 -1.10 6.25
N LEU A 41 -3.03 -1.60 5.71
CA LEU A 41 -3.02 -2.28 4.41
C LEU A 41 -2.48 -1.37 3.30
N GLN A 42 -2.86 -0.09 3.28
CA GLN A 42 -2.32 0.87 2.32
C GLN A 42 -0.79 1.02 2.47
N HIS A 43 -0.27 1.00 3.70
CA HIS A 43 1.16 1.08 4.00
C HIS A 43 1.94 -0.19 3.63
N HIS A 44 1.30 -1.36 3.53
CA HIS A 44 1.91 -2.54 2.92
C HIS A 44 1.99 -2.41 1.39
N LEU A 45 0.99 -1.79 0.76
CA LEU A 45 0.80 -1.83 -0.70
C LEU A 45 1.44 -0.66 -1.46
N ASP A 46 1.39 0.57 -0.91
CA ASP A 46 1.91 1.77 -1.59
C ASP A 46 3.42 1.68 -1.84
N PRO A 47 4.26 1.33 -0.85
CA PRO A 47 5.70 1.35 -1.08
C PRO A 47 6.14 0.34 -2.15
N LEU A 48 5.55 -0.86 -2.17
CA LEU A 48 5.78 -1.85 -3.22
C LEU A 48 5.35 -1.31 -4.59
N ALA A 49 4.16 -0.68 -4.68
CA ALA A 49 3.69 -0.08 -5.92
C ALA A 49 4.65 1.00 -6.43
N GLN A 50 5.11 1.89 -5.54
CA GLN A 50 6.04 2.97 -5.90
C GLN A 50 7.34 2.43 -6.48
N VAL A 51 7.96 1.45 -5.82
CA VAL A 51 9.28 0.93 -6.25
C VAL A 51 9.14 0.15 -7.56
N VAL A 52 8.15 -0.76 -7.67
CA VAL A 52 7.93 -1.55 -8.88
C VAL A 52 7.57 -0.67 -10.08
N ALA A 53 6.68 0.31 -9.88
CA ALA A 53 6.31 1.25 -10.95
C ALA A 53 7.50 2.14 -11.34
N THR A 54 8.30 2.62 -10.38
CA THR A 54 9.47 3.46 -10.68
C THR A 54 10.50 2.70 -11.48
N ALA A 55 10.80 1.45 -11.12
CA ALA A 55 11.73 0.61 -11.87
C ALA A 55 11.29 0.40 -13.33
N ALA A 56 10.00 0.16 -13.55
CA ALA A 56 9.43 -0.06 -14.87
C ALA A 56 9.33 1.23 -15.72
N VAL A 57 8.98 2.36 -15.11
CA VAL A 57 8.73 3.62 -15.83
C VAL A 57 10.00 4.43 -16.05
N ARG A 58 10.90 4.48 -15.06
CA ARG A 58 12.12 5.30 -15.10
C ARG A 58 13.39 4.50 -15.42
N GLY A 59 13.36 3.18 -15.23
CA GLY A 59 14.45 2.28 -15.59
C GLY A 59 14.12 1.41 -16.81
N THR A 60 14.88 0.33 -16.95
CA THR A 60 14.69 -0.72 -17.97
C THR A 60 14.23 -2.04 -17.35
N TRP A 61 13.83 -2.02 -16.07
CA TRP A 61 13.68 -3.22 -15.26
C TRP A 61 12.22 -3.56 -14.96
N VAL A 62 11.93 -4.86 -14.98
CA VAL A 62 10.78 -5.48 -14.32
C VAL A 62 11.31 -6.21 -13.10
N LEU A 63 10.98 -5.73 -11.91
CA LEU A 63 11.41 -6.33 -10.64
C LEU A 63 10.49 -7.49 -10.25
N ASP A 64 11.06 -8.51 -9.62
CA ASP A 64 10.29 -9.50 -8.86
C ASP A 64 9.53 -8.81 -7.71
N ALA A 65 8.21 -8.99 -7.70
CA ALA A 65 7.30 -8.40 -6.73
C ALA A 65 6.88 -9.39 -5.63
N ASP A 66 7.50 -10.59 -5.56
CA ASP A 66 7.26 -11.56 -4.48
C ASP A 66 7.35 -10.85 -3.12
N PRO A 67 6.23 -10.75 -2.37
CA PRO A 67 6.22 -10.07 -1.09
C PRO A 67 7.34 -10.54 -0.17
N SER A 68 7.67 -11.84 -0.15
CA SER A 68 8.62 -12.45 0.79
C SER A 68 10.02 -11.80 0.80
N ARG A 69 10.36 -11.08 -0.28
CA ARG A 69 11.63 -10.37 -0.46
C ARG A 69 11.59 -8.91 -0.03
N TRP A 70 10.45 -8.42 0.42
CA TRP A 70 10.20 -7.00 0.67
C TRP A 70 9.87 -6.76 2.15
N ALA A 71 10.53 -5.76 2.71
CA ALA A 71 10.26 -5.29 4.05
C ALA A 71 10.12 -3.77 4.06
N VAL A 72 9.36 -3.27 5.02
CA VAL A 72 9.16 -1.82 5.20
C VAL A 72 9.68 -1.43 6.57
N ARG A 73 10.54 -0.42 6.59
CA ARG A 73 10.98 0.22 7.82
C ARG A 73 10.00 1.32 8.17
N LEU A 74 9.43 1.26 9.38
CA LEU A 74 8.43 2.23 9.84
C LEU A 74 9.07 3.35 10.66
N GLU A 75 8.45 4.52 10.63
CA GLU A 75 8.76 5.60 11.55
C GLU A 75 8.36 5.18 12.98
N PRO A 76 9.27 5.30 13.96
CA PRO A 76 9.09 4.70 15.28
C PRO A 76 7.98 5.31 16.13
N THR A 77 7.42 6.47 15.77
CA THR A 77 6.43 7.24 16.56
C THR A 77 5.02 7.03 16.01
N PHE A 78 4.83 7.33 14.74
CA PHE A 78 3.58 7.39 14.00
C PHE A 78 3.34 6.17 13.10
N GLY A 79 4.37 5.32 12.91
CA GLY A 79 4.21 4.02 12.24
C GLY A 79 3.92 4.10 10.75
N TYR A 80 4.29 5.18 10.06
CA TYR A 80 4.21 5.25 8.59
C TYR A 80 5.51 4.72 7.93
N PRO A 81 5.46 4.22 6.69
CA PRO A 81 6.64 3.78 5.95
C PRO A 81 7.69 4.88 5.75
N LEU A 82 8.95 4.61 6.11
CA LEU A 82 10.11 5.49 5.85
C LEU A 82 11.02 4.98 4.73
N ALA A 83 11.19 3.66 4.65
CA ALA A 83 12.06 3.05 3.67
C ALA A 83 11.56 1.66 3.30
N VAL A 84 11.88 1.24 2.08
CA VAL A 84 11.63 -0.12 1.61
C VAL A 84 12.98 -0.82 1.50
N ARG A 85 13.05 -2.04 2.00
CA ARG A 85 14.17 -2.95 1.80
C ARG A 85 13.73 -4.04 0.86
N VAL A 86 14.53 -4.26 -0.18
CA VAL A 86 14.28 -5.29 -1.20
C VAL A 86 15.47 -6.23 -1.19
N ALA A 87 15.23 -7.49 -0.85
CA ALA A 87 16.23 -8.54 -0.99
C ALA A 87 16.51 -8.77 -2.48
N LYS A 88 17.72 -9.23 -2.82
CA LYS A 88 18.09 -9.51 -4.21
C LYS A 88 17.07 -10.50 -4.81
N GLY A 89 16.44 -10.06 -5.90
CA GLY A 89 15.39 -10.75 -6.62
C GLY A 89 15.85 -11.27 -7.97
N GLU A 90 14.94 -11.94 -8.68
CA GLU A 90 15.00 -11.91 -10.14
C GLU A 90 14.61 -10.52 -10.65
N SER A 91 15.17 -10.14 -11.78
CA SER A 91 14.78 -8.95 -12.51
C SER A 91 14.98 -9.20 -13.99
N ALA A 92 14.04 -8.75 -14.80
CA ALA A 92 14.18 -8.80 -16.25
C ALA A 92 14.45 -7.40 -16.79
N GLU A 93 15.40 -7.29 -17.71
CA GLU A 93 15.54 -6.10 -18.53
C GLU A 93 14.60 -6.22 -19.74
N VAL A 94 13.81 -5.18 -19.99
CA VAL A 94 12.82 -5.15 -21.07
C VAL A 94 12.86 -3.76 -21.70
N ALA A 95 13.17 -3.67 -23.00
CA ALA A 95 13.40 -2.38 -23.67
C ALA A 95 12.11 -1.58 -23.93
N ASP A 96 10.99 -2.24 -24.21
CA ASP A 96 9.71 -1.57 -24.48
C ASP A 96 9.04 -1.10 -23.17
N LEU A 97 8.64 0.18 -23.13
CA LEU A 97 8.01 0.77 -21.94
C LEU A 97 6.62 0.16 -21.68
N GLY A 98 5.83 -0.06 -22.72
CA GLY A 98 4.48 -0.60 -22.58
C GLY A 98 4.50 -2.02 -22.00
N GLU A 99 5.38 -2.87 -22.51
CA GLU A 99 5.65 -4.21 -22.00
C GLU A 99 6.15 -4.18 -20.55
N ARG A 100 7.12 -3.31 -20.24
CA ARG A 100 7.63 -3.15 -18.87
C ARG A 100 6.51 -2.83 -17.89
N VAL A 101 5.75 -1.79 -18.16
CA VAL A 101 4.68 -1.31 -17.27
C VAL A 101 3.61 -2.39 -17.10
N ARG A 102 3.22 -3.08 -18.17
CA ARG A 102 2.22 -4.16 -18.12
C ARG A 102 2.71 -5.37 -17.32
N ARG A 103 3.96 -5.81 -17.51
CA ARG A 103 4.53 -6.93 -16.74
C ARG A 103 4.71 -6.57 -15.27
N ALA A 104 5.22 -5.37 -15.00
CA ALA A 104 5.37 -4.86 -13.64
C ALA A 104 4.02 -4.73 -12.93
N GLN A 105 2.99 -4.25 -13.63
CA GLN A 105 1.62 -4.21 -13.12
C GLN A 105 1.10 -5.60 -12.77
N ALA A 106 1.27 -6.57 -13.66
CA ALA A 106 0.80 -7.94 -13.43
C ALA A 106 1.48 -8.56 -12.20
N GLY A 107 2.81 -8.44 -12.08
CA GLY A 107 3.55 -8.92 -10.92
C GLY A 107 3.13 -8.22 -9.63
N TYR A 108 3.02 -6.89 -9.66
CA TYR A 108 2.54 -6.11 -8.51
C TYR A 108 1.14 -6.51 -8.08
N LEU A 109 0.18 -6.65 -9.01
CA LEU A 109 -1.20 -6.97 -8.66
C LEU A 109 -1.32 -8.37 -8.07
N ALA A 110 -0.56 -9.35 -8.57
CA ALA A 110 -0.51 -10.68 -7.97
C ALA A 110 0.00 -10.63 -6.52
N ALA A 111 1.08 -9.87 -6.27
CA ALA A 111 1.63 -9.67 -4.93
C ALA A 111 0.65 -8.92 -4.01
N ALA A 112 0.02 -7.86 -4.52
CA ALA A 112 -0.97 -7.07 -3.80
C ALA A 112 -2.19 -7.90 -3.39
N ASP A 113 -2.68 -8.77 -4.28
CA ASP A 113 -3.81 -9.67 -4.00
C ASP A 113 -3.44 -10.69 -2.92
N ALA A 114 -2.22 -11.25 -2.95
CA ALA A 114 -1.73 -12.14 -1.91
C ALA A 114 -1.66 -11.45 -0.54
N ILE A 115 -1.05 -10.26 -0.47
CA ILE A 115 -0.97 -9.44 0.75
C ILE A 115 -2.37 -9.11 1.25
N ALA A 116 -3.25 -8.59 0.39
CA ALA A 116 -4.59 -8.13 0.76
C ALA A 116 -5.49 -9.28 1.22
N THR A 117 -5.32 -10.49 0.67
CA THR A 117 -6.05 -11.69 1.07
C THR A 117 -5.58 -12.19 2.44
N ALA A 118 -4.27 -12.27 2.67
CA ALA A 118 -3.70 -12.71 3.93
C ALA A 118 -3.79 -11.67 5.06
N PHE A 119 -4.13 -10.42 4.74
CA PHE A 119 -4.10 -9.31 5.70
C PHE A 119 -5.00 -9.56 6.92
N PRO A 120 -4.44 -9.58 8.15
CA PRO A 120 -5.14 -9.92 9.39
C PRO A 120 -5.94 -8.72 9.92
N ALA A 121 -6.93 -8.27 9.15
CA ALA A 121 -7.74 -7.12 9.52
C ALA A 121 -8.49 -7.36 10.85
N ALA A 122 -8.38 -6.41 11.77
CA ALA A 122 -9.11 -6.43 13.05
C ALA A 122 -10.64 -6.26 12.86
N HIS A 123 -11.06 -5.68 11.73
CA HIS A 123 -12.46 -5.49 11.38
C HIS A 123 -12.72 -6.01 9.97
N ARG A 124 -13.98 -6.34 9.69
CA ARG A 124 -14.39 -6.80 8.35
C ARG A 124 -14.05 -5.73 7.31
N MET A 125 -13.25 -6.12 6.33
CA MET A 125 -12.95 -5.31 5.13
C MET A 125 -13.53 -6.04 3.92
N SER A 126 -14.26 -5.32 3.06
CA SER A 126 -14.82 -5.91 1.85
C SER A 126 -13.73 -6.25 0.83
N SER A 127 -14.02 -7.17 -0.10
CA SER A 127 -13.13 -7.46 -1.23
C SER A 127 -12.85 -6.21 -2.06
N ARG A 128 -13.85 -5.35 -2.27
CA ARG A 128 -13.68 -4.05 -2.93
C ARG A 128 -12.69 -3.16 -2.20
N GLN A 129 -12.71 -3.14 -0.88
CA GLN A 129 -11.75 -2.36 -0.10
C GLN A 129 -10.35 -2.98 -0.16
N ARG A 130 -10.22 -4.30 0.04
CA ARG A 130 -8.93 -5.01 0.06
C ARG A 130 -8.24 -5.01 -1.30
N LEU A 131 -8.88 -5.60 -2.31
CA LEU A 131 -8.30 -5.76 -3.65
C LEU A 131 -8.31 -4.45 -4.43
N GLY A 132 -9.32 -3.61 -4.21
CA GLY A 132 -9.35 -2.26 -4.78
C GLY A 132 -8.21 -1.39 -4.27
N MET A 133 -7.73 -1.59 -3.02
CA MET A 133 -6.60 -0.83 -2.48
C MET A 133 -5.32 -1.11 -3.28
N GLY A 134 -5.07 -2.38 -3.63
CA GLY A 134 -3.93 -2.74 -4.49
C GLY A 134 -3.98 -2.01 -5.83
N ARG A 135 -5.13 -2.09 -6.52
CA ARG A 135 -5.33 -1.37 -7.79
C ARG A 135 -5.18 0.15 -7.65
N ASP A 136 -5.67 0.72 -6.55
CA ASP A 136 -5.55 2.15 -6.25
C ASP A 136 -4.10 2.58 -6.06
N MET A 137 -3.29 1.78 -5.36
CA MET A 137 -1.87 2.09 -5.14
C MET A 137 -1.08 2.03 -6.44
N TRP A 138 -1.35 1.04 -7.31
CA TRP A 138 -0.74 1.00 -8.65
C TRP A 138 -1.08 2.24 -9.48
N ARG A 139 -2.37 2.58 -9.58
CA ARG A 139 -2.82 3.77 -10.32
C ARG A 139 -2.22 5.05 -9.74
N GLY A 140 -2.15 5.15 -8.42
CA GLY A 140 -1.53 6.27 -7.72
C GLY A 140 -0.03 6.38 -8.03
N ALA A 141 0.70 5.27 -8.06
CA ALA A 141 2.12 5.24 -8.42
C ALA A 141 2.34 5.69 -9.87
N LEU A 142 1.56 5.16 -10.82
CA LEU A 142 1.65 5.60 -12.22
C LEU A 142 1.30 7.08 -12.39
N HIS A 143 0.27 7.58 -11.70
CA HIS A 143 -0.08 9.01 -11.73
C HIS A 143 1.07 9.89 -11.21
N ARG A 144 1.75 9.51 -10.12
CA ARG A 144 2.91 10.27 -9.60
C ARG A 144 4.07 10.31 -10.60
N LEU A 145 4.25 9.25 -11.40
CA LEU A 145 5.35 9.11 -12.35
C LEU A 145 5.04 9.72 -13.73
N LEU A 146 3.81 9.58 -14.21
CA LEU A 146 3.41 9.93 -15.57
C LEU A 146 2.50 11.17 -15.63
N GLY A 147 1.99 11.64 -14.49
CA GLY A 147 1.03 12.74 -14.41
C GLY A 147 -0.39 12.32 -14.80
N GLY A 148 -1.15 13.26 -15.36
CA GLY A 148 -2.54 13.06 -15.80
C GLY A 148 -3.59 13.32 -14.70
N PRO A 149 -4.88 12.99 -14.95
CA PRO A 149 -5.94 13.17 -13.97
C PRO A 149 -5.71 12.33 -12.71
N LEU A 150 -6.11 12.86 -11.56
CA LEU A 150 -6.07 12.11 -10.29
C LEU A 150 -6.96 10.86 -10.42
N PRO A 151 -6.42 9.64 -10.21
CA PRO A 151 -7.20 8.43 -10.36
C PRO A 151 -8.28 8.33 -9.29
N ARG A 152 -9.51 8.02 -9.71
CA ARG A 152 -10.58 7.65 -8.78
C ARG A 152 -10.25 6.33 -8.11
N ARG A 153 -10.37 6.29 -6.80
CA ARG A 153 -10.13 5.10 -5.99
C ARG A 153 -11.34 4.17 -6.04
N GLU A 154 -11.07 2.87 -5.96
CA GLU A 154 -12.08 1.83 -5.72
C GLU A 154 -12.28 1.57 -4.22
N SER A 155 -11.19 1.66 -3.47
CA SER A 155 -11.13 1.41 -2.03
C SER A 155 -11.41 2.65 -1.21
N CYS A 156 -12.13 2.46 -0.10
CA CYS A 156 -12.34 3.49 0.89
C CYS A 156 -11.35 3.34 2.04
N CYS A 157 -10.55 4.37 2.31
CA CYS A 157 -9.65 4.41 3.48
C CYS A 157 -10.33 4.91 4.76
N LEU A 158 -11.60 5.34 4.68
CA LEU A 158 -12.41 5.86 5.80
C LEU A 158 -11.86 7.12 6.46
N LEU A 159 -10.90 7.82 5.84
CA LEU A 159 -10.34 9.07 6.39
C LEU A 159 -11.42 10.13 6.66
N TYR A 160 -12.44 10.22 5.81
CA TYR A 160 -13.56 11.14 5.96
C TYR A 160 -14.38 10.92 7.25
N ALA A 161 -14.23 9.77 7.91
CA ALA A 161 -14.90 9.47 9.16
C ALA A 161 -14.18 10.05 10.39
N LEU A 162 -12.99 10.64 10.19
CA LEU A 162 -12.31 11.39 11.26
C LEU A 162 -12.86 12.82 11.37
N PRO A 163 -12.92 13.38 12.59
CA PRO A 163 -13.29 14.78 12.80
C PRO A 163 -12.39 15.72 11.99
N ALA A 164 -12.99 16.74 11.37
CA ALA A 164 -12.30 17.77 10.57
C ALA A 164 -11.47 17.25 9.38
N MET A 165 -11.59 15.97 8.99
CA MET A 165 -10.94 15.42 7.81
C MET A 165 -11.89 15.40 6.61
N HIS A 166 -11.38 15.83 5.46
CA HIS A 166 -12.15 15.85 4.22
C HIS A 166 -11.76 14.67 3.32
N PRO A 167 -12.70 14.17 2.48
CA PRO A 167 -12.37 13.21 1.45
C PRO A 167 -11.23 13.71 0.56
N CYS A 168 -10.25 12.84 0.26
CA CYS A 168 -9.24 13.17 -0.74
C CYS A 168 -9.87 13.26 -2.14
N GLY A 169 -9.23 13.97 -3.08
CA GLY A 169 -9.79 14.18 -4.42
C GLY A 169 -10.09 12.89 -5.22
N GLY A 170 -9.47 11.77 -4.86
CA GLY A 170 -9.73 10.46 -5.48
C GLY A 170 -10.72 9.59 -4.70
N CYS A 171 -11.30 10.06 -3.60
CA CYS A 171 -12.12 9.26 -2.69
C CYS A 171 -13.35 8.64 -3.40
N PRO A 172 -13.71 7.36 -3.18
CA PRO A 172 -14.90 6.77 -3.79
C PRO A 172 -16.23 7.26 -3.17
N ARG A 173 -16.18 8.20 -2.23
CA ARG A 173 -17.33 8.75 -1.52
C ARG A 173 -17.68 10.17 -1.98
N VAL A 174 -16.91 10.73 -2.92
CA VAL A 174 -17.20 12.00 -3.60
C VAL A 174 -17.66 11.76 -5.03
#